data_AF-A0A538RTD5-F1
#
_entry.id   AF-A0A538RTD5-F1
#
_cell.length_a   1.000
_cell.length_b   1.000
_cell.length_c   1.000
_cell.angle_alpha   90.00
_cell.angle_beta   90.00
_cell.angle_gamma   90.00
#
_symmetry.space_group_name_H-M   'P 1'
#
loop_
_entity.id
_entity.type
_entity.pdbx_description
1 polymer ?
#
loop_
_entity_poly.entity_id
_entity_poly.type
_entity_poly.pdbx_seq_one_letter_code
_entity_poly.pdbx_strand_id
1 'polypeptide(L)'
;MPQNPVSSATGLSRRSFMTGTASAAAAAPLLTSAAKAEVPPATYSKLRDAVAISLRINKQPYELSLDTRTSLLDALRDHIGLTGTKKGCDHGQCGACTVLVDGKRVLSCLSFAVMNQGKEVMTVEGLASSEGNLHPMQQAFIDHDA
;
A
#
# COMPACT_ATOMS: atom_id res chain seq x y z
N MET A 1 39.94 -35.69 5.97
CA MET A 1 39.91 -35.01 7.30
C MET A 1 40.76 -33.75 7.18
N PRO A 2 40.36 -32.59 7.76
CA PRO A 2 39.74 -32.51 9.08
C PRO A 2 38.28 -32.06 9.04
N GLN A 3 37.52 -32.72 9.91
CA GLN A 3 36.31 -32.18 10.48
C GLN A 3 36.72 -31.02 11.39
N ASN A 4 36.02 -29.90 11.34
CA ASN A 4 36.12 -28.89 12.39
C ASN A 4 34.88 -28.94 13.28
N PRO A 5 35.07 -28.71 14.58
CA PRO A 5 34.24 -29.27 15.62
C PRO A 5 33.03 -28.39 15.92
N VAL A 6 31.98 -29.08 16.35
CA VAL A 6 30.83 -28.51 17.04
C VAL A 6 31.33 -27.80 18.30
N SER A 7 31.10 -26.48 18.40
CA SER A 7 31.25 -25.75 19.67
C SER A 7 29.87 -25.56 20.27
N SER A 8 29.65 -26.29 21.37
CA SER A 8 28.46 -26.33 22.20
C SER A 8 28.27 -25.01 22.95
N ALA A 9 27.24 -24.26 22.61
CA ALA A 9 26.74 -23.19 23.46
C ALA A 9 25.98 -23.81 24.65
N THR A 10 26.58 -23.73 25.84
CA THR A 10 25.89 -23.91 27.12
C THR A 10 24.87 -22.79 27.30
N GLY A 11 23.65 -23.02 26.83
CA GLY A 11 22.49 -22.18 27.05
C GLY A 11 21.31 -23.06 27.41
N LEU A 12 20.63 -22.75 28.51
CA LEU A 12 19.46 -23.49 28.99
C LEU A 12 18.45 -23.72 27.86
N SER A 13 18.24 -24.98 27.51
CA SER A 13 17.24 -25.37 26.51
C SER A 13 15.84 -25.15 27.08
N ARG A 14 14.90 -24.77 26.19
CA ARG A 14 13.46 -24.65 26.49
C ARG A 14 12.89 -25.88 27.21
N ARG A 15 13.47 -27.07 27.00
CA ARG A 15 13.09 -28.30 27.71
C ARG A 15 13.51 -28.32 29.18
N SER A 16 14.62 -27.69 29.58
CA SER A 16 15.08 -27.66 30.97
C SER A 16 14.26 -26.71 31.86
N PHE A 17 13.49 -25.79 31.27
CA PHE A 17 12.62 -24.89 32.04
C PHE A 17 11.31 -25.56 32.49
N MET A 18 10.85 -26.60 31.78
CA MET A 18 9.59 -27.29 32.09
C MET A 18 9.72 -28.41 33.15
N THR A 19 10.94 -28.69 33.63
CA THR A 19 11.19 -29.79 34.60
C THR A 19 11.63 -29.32 35.99
N GLY A 20 11.57 -28.01 36.28
CA GLY A 20 11.85 -27.45 37.61
C GLY A 20 10.69 -27.65 38.59
N THR A 21 10.96 -28.32 39.71
CA THR A 21 10.05 -28.96 40.67
C THR A 21 9.14 -28.05 41.51
N ALA A 22 7.98 -28.61 41.85
CA ALA A 22 7.05 -28.15 42.87
C ALA A 22 7.68 -28.01 44.28
N SER A 23 7.27 -26.98 45.02
CA SER A 23 7.35 -26.88 46.48
C SER A 23 6.24 -25.95 46.96
N ALA A 24 5.42 -26.42 47.91
CA ALA A 24 4.22 -25.75 48.42
C ALA A 24 4.48 -25.05 49.77
N ALA A 25 3.91 -23.85 49.98
CA ALA A 25 3.50 -23.35 51.30
C ALA A 25 2.56 -22.11 51.23
N ALA A 26 1.39 -22.25 51.87
CA ALA A 26 0.59 -21.27 52.62
C ALA A 26 -0.01 -19.99 51.96
N ALA A 27 -1.33 -20.06 51.73
CA ALA A 27 -2.40 -19.14 52.16
C ALA A 27 -2.26 -17.61 51.99
N ALA A 28 -2.91 -17.09 50.94
CA ALA A 28 -3.98 -16.09 51.04
C ALA A 28 -4.72 -16.04 49.68
N PRO A 29 -6.06 -16.15 49.61
CA PRO A 29 -6.75 -15.74 48.40
C PRO A 29 -6.73 -14.21 48.39
N LEU A 30 -5.66 -13.63 47.88
CA LEU A 30 -5.72 -12.26 47.40
C LEU A 30 -6.79 -12.29 46.31
N LEU A 31 -7.94 -11.70 46.59
CA LEU A 31 -8.96 -11.37 45.60
C LEU A 31 -8.32 -10.36 44.63
N THR A 32 -7.46 -10.85 43.74
CA THR A 32 -7.07 -10.13 42.54
C THR A 32 -8.29 -10.17 41.65
N SER A 33 -9.19 -9.21 41.87
CA SER A 33 -10.06 -8.76 40.80
C SER A 33 -9.12 -8.26 39.71
N ALA A 34 -8.79 -9.14 38.77
CA ALA A 34 -8.21 -8.75 37.51
C ALA A 34 -9.30 -7.90 36.86
N ALA A 35 -9.25 -6.59 37.10
CA ALA A 35 -9.97 -5.64 36.28
C ALA A 35 -9.59 -6.00 34.84
N LYS A 36 -10.53 -6.60 34.11
CA LYS A 36 -10.42 -6.70 32.66
C LYS A 36 -10.23 -5.26 32.23
N ALA A 37 -9.01 -4.91 31.83
CA ALA A 37 -8.77 -3.69 31.10
C ALA A 37 -9.56 -3.87 29.81
N GLU A 38 -10.80 -3.38 29.83
CA GLU A 38 -11.64 -3.33 28.65
C GLU A 38 -10.99 -2.28 27.77
N VAL A 39 -10.19 -2.75 26.82
CA VAL A 39 -9.63 -1.88 25.78
C VAL A 39 -10.86 -1.33 25.06
N PRO A 40 -11.16 -0.02 25.20
CA PRO A 40 -12.33 0.53 24.55
C PRO A 40 -12.23 0.21 23.05
N PRO A 41 -13.35 -0.17 22.40
CA PRO A 41 -13.33 -0.44 20.98
C PRO A 41 -12.72 0.76 20.29
N ALA A 42 -11.67 0.49 19.50
CA ALA A 42 -10.87 1.53 18.90
C ALA A 42 -11.75 2.36 17.96
N THR A 43 -12.16 3.56 18.39
CA THR A 43 -13.03 4.47 17.64
C THR A 43 -12.27 5.17 16.51
N TYR A 44 -11.54 4.42 15.67
CA TYR A 44 -10.84 4.96 14.50
C TYR A 44 -11.69 4.98 13.23
N SER A 45 -12.95 4.53 13.30
CA SER A 45 -13.84 4.46 12.14
C SER A 45 -14.25 5.83 11.59
N LYS A 46 -14.07 6.91 12.36
CA LYS A 46 -14.54 8.26 12.02
C LYS A 46 -13.47 9.21 11.47
N LEU A 47 -12.28 8.70 11.12
CA LEU A 47 -11.21 9.48 10.49
C LEU A 47 -11.01 9.11 9.01
N ARG A 48 -12.10 8.76 8.33
CA ARG A 48 -12.12 8.59 6.86
C ARG A 48 -12.94 9.72 6.25
N ASP A 49 -12.56 10.94 6.57
CA ASP A 49 -13.25 12.11 6.03
C ASP A 49 -12.85 12.24 4.56
N ALA A 50 -13.83 11.99 3.69
CA ALA A 50 -13.66 12.19 2.27
C ALA A 50 -13.50 13.70 2.03
N VAL A 51 -12.48 14.07 1.28
CA VAL A 51 -12.19 15.45 0.90
C VAL A 51 -12.60 15.65 -0.55
N ALA A 52 -13.29 16.77 -0.82
CA ALA A 52 -13.58 17.19 -2.18
C ALA A 52 -12.30 17.67 -2.86
N ILE A 53 -11.95 17.07 -4.00
CA ILE A 53 -10.80 17.44 -4.81
C ILE A 53 -11.17 17.52 -6.30
N SER A 54 -10.41 18.33 -7.03
CA SER A 54 -10.49 18.44 -8.49
C SER A 54 -9.20 17.96 -9.13
N LEU A 55 -9.27 16.97 -10.00
CA LEU A 55 -8.14 16.43 -10.77
C LEU A 55 -8.30 16.77 -12.25
N ARG A 56 -7.20 17.11 -12.93
CA ARG A 56 -7.17 17.18 -14.40
C ARG A 56 -6.47 15.95 -14.95
N ILE A 57 -7.24 15.07 -15.58
CA ILE A 57 -6.73 13.83 -16.18
C ILE A 57 -6.97 13.86 -17.68
N ASN A 58 -5.91 13.69 -18.49
CA ASN A 58 -5.99 13.73 -19.96
C ASN A 58 -6.72 14.98 -20.48
N LYS A 59 -6.42 16.15 -19.88
CA LYS A 59 -7.02 17.47 -20.12
C LYS A 59 -8.49 17.62 -19.69
N GLN A 60 -9.10 16.59 -19.08
CA GLN A 60 -10.47 16.61 -18.59
C GLN A 60 -10.52 16.82 -17.07
N PRO A 61 -11.40 17.70 -16.56
CA PRO A 61 -11.58 17.87 -15.12
C PRO A 61 -12.44 16.74 -14.53
N TYR A 62 -12.08 16.29 -13.33
CA TYR A 62 -12.81 15.31 -12.52
C TYR A 62 -12.96 15.84 -11.10
N GLU A 63 -14.21 16.08 -10.69
CA GLU A 63 -14.55 16.42 -9.31
C GLU A 63 -14.86 15.14 -8.53
N LEU A 64 -14.15 14.93 -7.42
CA LEU A 64 -14.20 13.68 -6.65
C LEU A 64 -14.30 13.99 -5.15
N SER A 65 -14.91 13.07 -4.39
CA SER A 65 -14.86 13.06 -2.93
C SER A 65 -14.16 11.77 -2.49
N LEU A 66 -12.91 11.90 -2.03
CA LEU A 66 -12.02 10.75 -1.78
C LEU A 66 -11.45 10.76 -0.37
N ASP A 67 -11.18 9.59 0.20
CA ASP A 67 -10.33 9.45 1.38
C ASP A 67 -8.94 10.03 1.08
N THR A 68 -8.34 10.78 2.02
CA THR A 68 -7.05 11.45 1.82
C THR A 68 -5.89 10.50 1.54
N ARG A 69 -6.02 9.22 1.88
CA ARG A 69 -5.02 8.17 1.62
C ARG A 69 -5.17 7.53 0.25
N THR A 70 -6.20 7.89 -0.52
CA THR A 70 -6.43 7.35 -1.86
C THR A 70 -5.22 7.68 -2.74
N SER A 71 -4.55 6.65 -3.24
CA SER A 71 -3.45 6.82 -4.19
C SER A 71 -3.98 7.42 -5.50
N LEU A 72 -3.12 8.08 -6.27
CA LEU A 72 -3.48 8.56 -7.60
C LEU A 72 -3.85 7.37 -8.50
N LEU A 73 -3.19 6.22 -8.32
CA LEU A 73 -3.52 4.99 -9.02
C LEU A 73 -4.96 4.55 -8.76
N ASP A 74 -5.37 4.51 -7.50
CA ASP A 74 -6.72 4.07 -7.11
C ASP A 74 -7.77 5.09 -7.55
N ALA A 75 -7.48 6.39 -7.45
CA ALA A 75 -8.35 7.43 -7.99
C ALA A 75 -8.61 7.24 -9.49
N LEU A 76 -7.56 6.99 -10.28
CA LEU A 76 -7.69 6.74 -11.71
C LEU A 76 -8.53 5.49 -12.01
N ARG A 77 -8.22 4.38 -11.34
CA ARG A 77 -8.79 3.08 -11.69
C ARG A 77 -10.19 2.84 -11.12
N ASP A 78 -10.35 3.08 -9.82
CA ASP A 78 -11.50 2.60 -9.06
C ASP A 78 -12.56 3.70 -8.87
N HIS A 79 -12.17 4.98 -9.00
CA HIS A 79 -13.09 6.11 -8.90
C HIS A 79 -13.42 6.75 -10.25
N ILE A 80 -12.44 6.93 -11.12
CA ILE A 80 -12.64 7.53 -12.45
C ILE A 80 -12.94 6.48 -13.52
N GLY A 81 -12.42 5.26 -13.39
CA GLY A 81 -12.60 4.18 -14.37
C GLY A 81 -11.58 4.15 -15.50
N LEU A 82 -10.49 4.94 -15.41
CA LEU A 82 -9.35 4.88 -16.32
C LEU A 82 -8.40 3.76 -15.87
N THR A 83 -8.62 2.57 -16.44
CA THR A 83 -7.99 1.33 -15.99
C THR A 83 -6.70 0.96 -16.73
N GLY A 84 -6.25 1.78 -17.68
CA GLY A 84 -5.04 1.59 -18.48
C GLY A 84 -3.78 1.58 -17.63
N THR A 85 -3.67 2.49 -16.66
CA THR A 85 -2.63 2.44 -15.63
C THR A 85 -2.87 1.26 -14.68
N LYS A 86 -1.84 0.45 -14.39
CA LYS A 86 -2.01 -0.85 -13.73
C LYS A 86 -1.50 -0.88 -12.29
N LYS A 87 -2.22 -1.59 -11.42
CA LYS A 87 -1.76 -2.01 -10.10
C LYS A 87 -1.06 -3.36 -10.23
N GLY A 88 0.26 -3.35 -10.22
CA GLY A 88 1.09 -4.57 -10.20
C GLY A 88 1.53 -4.89 -8.78
N CYS A 89 2.51 -4.15 -8.28
CA CYS A 89 3.06 -4.35 -6.94
C CYS A 89 2.39 -3.49 -5.85
N ASP A 90 1.99 -2.25 -6.17
CA ASP A 90 1.47 -1.25 -5.22
C ASP A 90 2.47 -0.74 -4.16
N HIS A 91 3.77 -0.91 -4.42
CA HIS A 91 4.85 -0.45 -3.53
C HIS A 91 6.10 0.00 -4.31
N GLY A 92 5.91 0.52 -5.52
CA GLY A 92 6.95 1.18 -6.32
C GLY A 92 7.99 0.31 -7.00
N GLN A 93 7.86 -1.02 -6.98
CA GLN A 93 8.86 -1.94 -7.55
C GLN A 93 8.72 -2.21 -9.05
N CYS A 94 7.50 -2.20 -9.61
CA CYS A 94 7.26 -2.72 -10.96
C CYS A 94 7.08 -1.66 -12.06
N GLY A 95 6.86 -0.38 -11.72
CA GLY A 95 6.64 0.68 -12.71
C GLY A 95 5.31 0.63 -13.51
N ALA A 96 4.52 -0.45 -13.41
CA ALA A 96 3.24 -0.62 -14.13
C ALA A 96 2.19 0.48 -13.86
N CYS A 97 2.36 1.24 -12.79
CA CYS A 97 1.51 2.37 -12.41
C CYS A 97 2.02 3.73 -12.90
N THR A 98 2.98 3.76 -13.83
CA THR A 98 3.58 5.02 -14.29
C THR A 98 2.55 5.88 -15.04
N VAL A 99 2.51 7.15 -14.66
CA VAL A 99 1.76 8.23 -15.33
C VAL A 99 2.68 9.44 -15.49
N LEU A 100 2.27 10.44 -16.27
CA LEU A 100 2.93 11.75 -16.29
C LEU A 100 2.15 12.73 -15.44
N VAL A 101 2.82 13.44 -14.54
CA VAL A 101 2.27 14.58 -13.79
C VAL A 101 3.07 15.81 -14.19
N ASP A 102 2.42 16.79 -14.80
CA ASP A 102 3.05 17.97 -15.40
C ASP A 102 4.24 17.60 -16.30
N GLY A 103 4.06 16.55 -17.11
CA GLY A 103 5.06 16.01 -18.03
C GLY A 103 6.17 15.15 -17.39
N LYS A 104 6.20 15.01 -16.05
CA LYS A 104 7.20 14.18 -15.36
C LYS A 104 6.65 12.79 -15.02
N ARG A 105 7.44 11.74 -15.26
CA ARG A 105 7.06 10.38 -14.87
C ARG A 105 6.92 10.26 -13.34
N VAL A 106 5.82 9.67 -12.88
CA VAL A 106 5.52 9.43 -11.47
C VAL A 106 4.93 8.03 -11.31
N LEU A 107 5.31 7.34 -10.22
CA LEU A 107 4.68 6.10 -9.79
C LEU A 107 3.38 6.43 -9.06
N SER A 108 2.23 6.30 -9.74
CA SER A 108 0.94 6.75 -9.17
C SER A 108 0.50 5.97 -7.91
N CYS A 109 1.02 4.75 -7.69
CA CYS A 109 0.77 4.01 -6.44
C CYS A 109 1.43 4.64 -5.20
N LEU A 110 2.48 5.46 -5.38
CA LEU A 110 3.21 6.11 -4.29
C LEU A 110 2.93 7.63 -4.20
N SER A 111 1.88 8.10 -4.87
CA SER A 111 1.47 9.51 -4.88
C SER A 111 -0.01 9.60 -4.52
N PHE A 112 -0.42 10.46 -3.59
CA PHE A 112 -1.83 10.58 -3.21
C PHE A 112 -2.60 11.48 -4.18
N ALA A 113 -3.87 11.15 -4.43
CA ALA A 113 -4.74 11.95 -5.31
C ALA A 113 -4.79 13.43 -4.89
N VAL A 114 -4.94 13.68 -3.58
CA VAL A 114 -4.99 15.03 -3.00
C VAL A 114 -3.74 15.88 -3.29
N MET A 115 -2.57 15.26 -3.44
CA MET A 115 -1.31 15.97 -3.75
C MET A 115 -1.19 16.41 -5.22
N ASN A 116 -2.11 15.94 -6.08
CA ASN A 116 -2.11 16.19 -7.52
C ASN A 116 -3.26 17.11 -7.96
N GLN A 117 -3.97 17.70 -7.01
CA GLN A 117 -4.93 18.76 -7.31
C GLN A 117 -4.26 19.92 -8.06
N GLY A 118 -4.91 20.39 -9.13
CA GLY A 118 -4.41 21.47 -9.99
C GLY A 118 -3.27 21.09 -10.93
N LYS A 119 -2.75 19.85 -10.88
CA LYS A 119 -1.73 19.35 -11.81
C LYS A 119 -2.38 18.64 -12.99
N GLU A 120 -1.68 18.60 -14.11
CA GLU A 120 -2.10 17.84 -15.28
C GLU A 120 -1.56 16.41 -15.21
N VAL A 121 -2.45 15.43 -15.13
CA VAL A 121 -2.09 14.01 -15.15
C VAL A 121 -2.40 13.42 -16.52
N MET A 122 -1.41 12.84 -17.18
CA MET A 122 -1.58 12.10 -18.43
C MET A 122 -1.36 10.60 -18.19
N THR A 123 -2.35 9.82 -18.59
CA THR A 123 -2.40 8.35 -18.51
C THR A 123 -2.18 7.75 -19.90
N VAL A 124 -2.14 6.41 -20.00
CA VAL A 124 -1.95 5.73 -21.28
C VAL A 124 -3.12 5.97 -22.25
N GLU A 125 -4.33 6.10 -21.72
CA GLU A 125 -5.54 6.46 -22.47
C GLU A 125 -5.43 7.84 -23.13
N GLY A 126 -4.68 8.75 -22.50
CA GLY A 126 -4.45 10.10 -23.00
C GLY A 126 -3.36 10.23 -24.06
N LEU A 127 -2.67 9.14 -24.41
CA LEU A 127 -1.59 9.16 -25.43
C LEU A 127 -2.13 9.13 -26.86
N ALA A 128 -3.28 8.49 -27.08
CA ALA A 128 -3.91 8.46 -28.39
C ALA A 128 -4.31 9.87 -28.83
N SER A 129 -4.30 10.12 -30.14
CA SER A 129 -4.76 11.40 -30.68
C SER A 129 -6.26 11.60 -30.44
N SER A 130 -6.74 12.84 -30.54
CA SER A 130 -8.17 13.14 -30.46
C SER A 130 -9.00 12.48 -31.56
N GLU A 131 -8.36 12.03 -32.64
CA GLU A 131 -8.98 11.30 -33.75
C GLU A 131 -9.01 9.78 -33.52
N GLY A 132 -8.46 9.31 -32.39
CA GLY A 132 -8.39 7.89 -32.03
C GLY A 132 -7.18 7.16 -32.61
N ASN A 133 -6.25 7.86 -33.26
CA ASN A 133 -5.03 7.25 -33.76
C ASN A 133 -4.07 6.92 -32.61
N LEU A 134 -3.43 5.76 -32.68
CA LEU A 134 -2.42 5.36 -31.70
C LEU A 134 -1.25 6.34 -31.69
N HIS A 135 -0.68 6.57 -30.51
CA HIS A 135 0.59 7.26 -30.39
C HIS A 135 1.69 6.46 -31.12
N PRO A 136 2.69 7.10 -31.75
CA PRO A 136 3.78 6.38 -32.44
C PRO A 136 4.46 5.31 -31.57
N MET A 137 4.60 5.57 -30.27
CA MET A 137 5.12 4.58 -29.32
C MET A 137 4.18 3.38 -29.11
N GLN A 138 2.87 3.61 -29.04
CA GLN A 138 1.89 2.52 -28.92
C GLN A 138 1.90 1.64 -30.18
N GLN A 139 1.99 2.26 -31.37
CA GLN A 139 2.10 1.53 -32.63
C GLN A 139 3.39 0.72 -32.70
N ALA A 140 4.53 1.31 -32.32
CA ALA A 140 5.81 0.61 -32.31
C ALA A 140 5.81 -0.62 -31.39
N PHE A 141 5.15 -0.58 -30.23
CA PHE A 141 4.99 -1.76 -29.36
C PHE A 141 4.22 -2.89 -30.05
N ILE A 142 3.17 -2.57 -30.83
CA ILE A 142 2.42 -3.55 -31.63
C ILE A 142 3.30 -4.12 -32.75
N ASP A 143 3.98 -3.25 -33.50
CA ASP A 143 4.81 -3.64 -34.64
C ASP A 143 5.98 -4.56 -34.25
N HIS A 144 6.42 -4.48 -32.98
CA HIS A 144 7.56 -5.22 -32.45
C HIS A 144 7.22 -6.31 -31.42
N ASP A 145 5.93 -6.55 -31.12
CA ASP A 145 5.46 -7.55 -30.13
C ASP A 145 6.15 -7.43 -28.76
N ALA A 146 6.16 -6.19 -28.22
CA ALA A 146 6.88 -5.82 -27.00
C ALA A 146 5.96 -5.56 -25.79
#